data_AF-A0AAE1B0S0-F1
#
_entry.id   AF-A0AAE1B0S0-F1
#
_cell.length_a   1.000
_cell.length_b   1.000
_cell.length_c   1.000
_cell.angle_alpha   90.00
_cell.angle_beta   90.00
_cell.angle_gamma   90.00
#
_symmetry.space_group_name_H-M   'P 1'
#
loop_
_entity.id
_entity.type
_entity.pdbx_description
1 polymer ?
#
loop_
_entity_poly.entity_id
_entity_poly.type
_entity_poly.pdbx_seq_one_letter_code
_entity_poly.pdbx_strand_id
1 'polypeptide(L)'
;MCRDNTFGRHCNYCQVGFYRDKNRDISHRKACKACNCNSHARRCRFNGELYQLSGFRSGGVCLACRHNTDGRHCHYCKVGYYRDKKRRMTDRRACKGEKLHHSSSSSC
;
A
#
# COMPACT_ATOMS: atom_id res chain seq x y z
N MET A 1 27.16 5.93 -2.22
CA MET A 1 25.99 5.13 -2.67
C MET A 1 25.18 4.75 -1.43
N CYS A 2 23.86 4.92 -1.42
CA CYS A 2 23.02 4.64 -0.24
C CYS A 2 22.81 3.13 -0.01
N ARG A 3 22.58 2.74 1.25
CA ARG A 3 22.31 1.34 1.68
C ARG A 3 20.95 1.24 2.37
N ASP A 4 20.50 0.03 2.70
CA ASP A 4 19.32 -0.22 3.57
C ASP A 4 18.01 0.43 3.09
N ASN A 5 17.79 0.47 1.77
CA ASN A 5 16.62 1.08 1.12
C ASN A 5 16.46 2.59 1.41
N THR A 6 17.56 3.26 1.72
CA THR A 6 17.62 4.72 1.80
C THR A 6 17.93 5.35 0.44
N PHE A 7 17.59 6.61 0.24
CA PHE A 7 17.88 7.40 -0.96
C PHE A 7 18.05 8.90 -0.65
N GLY A 8 18.49 9.66 -1.65
CA GLY A 8 18.78 11.09 -1.55
C GLY A 8 20.27 11.38 -1.38
N ARG A 9 20.65 12.67 -1.47
CA ARG A 9 22.04 13.12 -1.38
C ARG A 9 22.74 12.69 -0.09
N HIS A 10 21.97 12.63 1.00
CA HIS A 10 22.45 12.26 2.33
C HIS A 10 21.83 10.95 2.85
N CYS A 11 21.20 10.16 1.98
CA CYS A 11 20.56 8.88 2.36
C CYS A 11 19.56 9.01 3.52
N ASN A 12 18.91 10.17 3.64
CA ASN A 12 18.04 10.53 4.76
C ASN A 12 16.55 10.18 4.53
N TYR A 13 16.22 9.66 3.34
CA TYR A 13 14.87 9.30 2.95
C TYR A 13 14.75 7.81 2.62
N CYS A 14 13.57 7.23 2.78
CA CYS A 14 13.31 5.83 2.41
C CYS A 14 12.77 5.73 0.98
N GLN A 15 13.31 4.80 0.19
CA GLN A 15 12.95 4.57 -1.21
C GLN A 15 11.43 4.38 -1.39
N VAL A 16 10.94 4.62 -2.60
CA VAL A 16 9.53 4.39 -2.94
C VAL A 16 9.16 2.93 -2.63
N GLY A 17 8.00 2.73 -1.99
CA GLY A 17 7.60 1.42 -1.47
C GLY A 17 8.13 1.10 -0.07
N PHE A 18 8.84 2.02 0.58
CA PHE A 18 9.24 1.92 1.98
C PHE A 18 8.75 3.13 2.80
N TYR A 19 8.47 2.91 4.08
CA TYR A 19 8.21 3.96 5.05
C TYR A 19 9.32 4.05 6.10
N ARG A 20 9.53 5.26 6.62
CA ARG A 20 10.47 5.54 7.70
C ARG A 20 9.88 5.11 9.05
N ASP A 21 10.50 4.14 9.71
CA ASP A 21 10.25 3.83 11.12
C ASP A 21 10.89 4.94 11.98
N LYS A 22 10.05 5.79 12.58
CA LYS A 22 10.52 6.93 13.38
C LYS A 22 11.11 6.52 14.73
N ASN A 23 10.96 5.26 15.13
CA ASN A 23 11.55 4.74 16.38
C ASN A 23 12.99 4.25 16.19
N ARG A 24 13.59 4.44 15.01
CA ARG A 24 14.95 4.02 14.69
C ARG A 24 15.71 5.13 14.00
N ASP A 25 17.01 5.18 14.27
CA ASP A 25 17.92 6.04 13.52
C ASP A 25 17.91 5.67 12.03
N ILE A 26 18.14 6.64 11.14
CA ILE A 26 18.13 6.40 9.69
C ILE A 26 19.19 5.41 9.22
N SER A 27 20.33 5.34 9.93
CA SER A 27 21.42 4.42 9.61
C SER A 27 21.10 2.97 9.99
N HIS A 28 20.04 2.73 10.76
CA HIS A 28 19.66 1.38 11.17
C HIS A 28 19.11 0.60 9.96
N ARG A 29 19.55 -0.64 9.76
CA ARG A 29 19.15 -1.49 8.61
C ARG A 29 17.63 -1.69 8.44
N LYS A 30 16.89 -1.56 9.55
CA LYS A 30 15.42 -1.64 9.63
C LYS A 30 14.71 -0.27 9.70
N ALA A 31 15.41 0.83 9.41
CA ALA A 31 14.84 2.18 9.42
C ALA A 31 13.83 2.38 8.29
N CYS A 32 14.08 1.78 7.13
CA CYS A 32 13.18 1.76 6.00
C CYS A 32 12.48 0.40 5.91
N LYS A 33 11.18 0.37 6.21
CA LYS A 33 10.37 -0.86 6.18
C LYS A 33 9.49 -0.88 4.93
N ALA A 34 9.43 -2.02 4.27
CA ALA A 34 8.62 -2.19 3.07
C ALA A 34 7.13 -1.99 3.37
N CYS A 35 6.43 -1.31 2.47
CA CYS A 35 5.00 -1.16 2.49
C CYS A 35 4.34 -2.50 2.11
N ASN A 36 3.41 -3.00 2.94
CA ASN A 36 2.52 -4.08 2.53
C ASN A 36 1.18 -3.49 2.07
N CYS A 37 1.05 -3.25 0.78
CA CYS A 37 -0.15 -2.65 0.16
C CYS A 37 -0.83 -3.56 -0.86
N ASN A 38 -0.56 -4.87 -0.82
CA ASN A 38 -1.07 -5.84 -1.80
C ASN A 38 -0.88 -5.38 -3.27
N SER A 39 0.21 -4.68 -3.59
CA SER A 39 0.46 -4.10 -4.93
C SER A 39 -0.60 -3.10 -5.43
N HIS A 40 -1.42 -2.54 -4.54
CA HIS A 40 -2.44 -1.54 -4.85
C HIS A 40 -2.06 -0.11 -4.50
N ALA A 41 -0.96 0.12 -3.80
CA ALA A 41 -0.44 1.45 -3.54
C ALA A 41 1.08 1.50 -3.78
N ARG A 42 1.55 2.65 -4.26
CA ARG A 42 2.99 2.93 -4.46
C ARG A 42 3.64 3.62 -3.27
N ARG A 43 2.83 4.22 -2.40
CA ARG A 43 3.28 5.01 -1.26
C ARG A 43 2.58 4.52 0.00
N CYS A 44 3.29 4.58 1.11
CA CYS A 44 2.72 4.39 2.43
C CYS A 44 3.38 5.36 3.42
N ARG A 45 2.75 5.55 4.58
CA ARG A 45 3.27 6.36 5.68
C ARG A 45 3.39 5.53 6.94
N PHE A 46 4.22 5.99 7.87
CA PHE A 46 4.25 5.44 9.22
C PHE A 46 3.16 6.05 10.08
N ASN A 47 2.53 5.22 10.91
CA ASN A 47 1.63 5.61 12.00
C ASN A 47 2.15 4.97 13.29
N GLY A 48 2.52 5.81 14.26
CA GLY A 48 3.11 5.39 15.55
C GLY A 48 2.10 4.70 16.47
N GLU A 49 0.86 5.18 16.52
CA GLU A 49 -0.21 4.59 17.32
C GLU A 49 -0.50 3.15 16.87
N LEU A 50 -0.66 2.96 15.56
CA LEU A 50 -0.85 1.62 14.98
C LEU A 50 0.36 0.71 15.20
N TYR A 51 1.57 1.27 15.26
CA TYR A 51 2.77 0.50 15.59
C TYR A 51 2.74 0.00 17.03
N GLN A 52 2.37 0.87 17.98
CA GLN A 52 2.20 0.50 19.39
C GLN A 52 1.11 -0.56 19.56
N LEU A 53 -0.08 -0.34 18.97
CA LEU A 53 -1.18 -1.30 19.01
C LEU A 53 -0.83 -2.66 18.39
N SER A 54 0.08 -2.69 17.41
CA SER A 54 0.55 -3.94 16.81
C SER A 54 1.61 -4.69 17.65
N GLY A 55 1.92 -4.23 18.86
CA GLY A 55 3.01 -4.76 19.68
C GLY A 55 4.38 -4.48 19.06
N PHE A 56 4.57 -3.27 18.53
CA PHE A 56 5.82 -2.82 17.88
C PHE A 56 6.23 -3.64 16.64
N ARG A 57 5.25 -4.18 15.90
CA ARG A 57 5.50 -4.99 14.69
C ARG A 57 5.34 -4.20 13.40
N SER A 58 4.24 -3.48 13.22
CA SER A 58 3.94 -2.75 11.98
C SER A 58 3.16 -1.46 12.22
N GLY A 59 3.65 -0.34 11.67
CA GLY A 59 3.00 0.97 11.68
C GLY A 59 2.63 1.49 10.28
N GLY A 60 2.90 0.72 9.23
CA GLY A 60 2.70 1.17 7.85
C GLY A 60 1.22 1.31 7.48
N VAL A 61 0.86 2.40 6.82
CA VAL A 61 -0.49 2.67 6.28
C VAL A 61 -0.36 3.07 4.81
N CYS A 62 -0.98 2.31 3.93
CA CYS A 62 -0.98 2.57 2.49
C CYS A 62 -1.73 3.85 2.15
N LEU A 63 -1.25 4.56 1.14
CA LEU A 63 -1.84 5.82 0.67
C LEU A 63 -2.39 5.63 -0.74
N ALA A 64 -3.59 6.17 -0.98
CA ALA A 64 -4.25 6.14 -2.28
C ALA A 64 -4.32 4.74 -2.89
N CYS A 65 -4.99 3.81 -2.19
CA CYS A 65 -5.24 2.45 -2.70
C CYS A 65 -5.95 2.52 -4.07
N ARG A 66 -5.35 1.84 -5.06
CA ARG A 66 -5.84 1.71 -6.43
C ARG A 66 -6.69 0.45 -6.58
N HIS A 67 -7.19 0.20 -7.79
CA HIS A 67 -7.86 -1.06 -8.14
C HIS A 67 -9.11 -1.36 -7.30
N ASN A 68 -9.82 -0.31 -6.87
CA ASN A 68 -11.03 -0.38 -6.05
C ASN A 68 -10.85 -1.09 -4.70
N THR A 69 -9.62 -1.06 -4.19
CA THR A 69 -9.27 -1.58 -2.88
C THR A 69 -9.21 -0.46 -1.84
N ASP A 70 -9.31 -0.85 -0.57
CA ASP A 70 -9.27 0.04 0.56
C ASP A 70 -8.70 -0.65 1.82
N GLY A 71 -8.56 0.13 2.87
CA GLY A 71 -8.00 -0.26 4.15
C GLY A 71 -6.50 -0.06 4.24
N ARG A 72 -5.98 -0.27 5.44
CA ARG A 72 -4.57 -0.02 5.80
C ARG A 72 -3.56 -0.66 4.85
N HIS A 73 -3.85 -1.86 4.37
CA HIS A 73 -3.00 -2.63 3.44
C HIS A 73 -3.63 -2.81 2.05
N CYS A 74 -4.67 -2.03 1.72
CA CYS A 74 -5.44 -2.20 0.48
C CYS A 74 -5.94 -3.66 0.33
N HIS A 75 -6.58 -4.19 1.37
CA HIS A 75 -6.82 -5.63 1.59
C HIS A 75 -8.29 -6.03 1.54
N TYR A 76 -9.19 -5.04 1.43
CA TYR A 76 -10.60 -5.26 1.13
C TYR A 76 -11.05 -4.32 0.01
N CYS A 77 -12.24 -4.54 -0.51
CA CYS A 77 -12.80 -3.73 -1.60
C CYS A 77 -13.52 -2.51 -1.05
N LYS A 78 -13.43 -1.37 -1.75
CA LYS A 78 -14.21 -0.18 -1.44
C LYS A 78 -15.70 -0.49 -1.39
N VAL A 79 -16.45 0.31 -0.66
CA VAL A 79 -17.92 0.28 -0.69
C VAL A 79 -18.40 0.36 -2.14
N GLY A 80 -19.38 -0.49 -2.52
CA GLY A 80 -19.86 -0.63 -3.90
C GLY A 80 -19.05 -1.59 -4.78
N TYR A 81 -17.97 -2.20 -4.25
CA TYR A 81 -17.18 -3.23 -4.93
C TYR A 81 -17.15 -4.51 -4.08
N TYR A 82 -17.14 -5.66 -4.74
CA TYR A 82 -17.07 -6.97 -4.10
C TYR A 82 -15.79 -7.73 -4.49
N ARG A 83 -15.37 -8.63 -3.59
CA ARG A 83 -14.14 -9.42 -3.73
C ARG A 83 -14.33 -10.59 -4.71
N ASP A 84 -13.52 -10.63 -5.78
CA ASP A 84 -13.45 -11.77 -6.70
C ASP A 84 -12.63 -12.92 -6.10
N LYS A 85 -13.30 -13.86 -5.42
CA LYS A 85 -12.63 -14.99 -4.74
C LYS A 85 -11.75 -15.85 -5.66
N LYS A 86 -11.93 -15.79 -6.99
CA LYS A 86 -11.09 -16.51 -7.97
C LYS A 86 -9.70 -15.88 -8.19
N ARG A 87 -9.49 -14.65 -7.73
CA ARG A 87 -8.22 -13.91 -7.89
C ARG A 87 -7.54 -13.75 -6.55
N ARG A 88 -6.20 -13.65 -6.53
CA ARG A 88 -5.46 -13.24 -5.33
C ARG A 88 -5.74 -11.77 -5.02
N MET A 89 -5.60 -11.37 -3.75
CA MET A 89 -5.85 -9.96 -3.37
C MET A 89 -4.93 -9.03 -4.14
N THR A 90 -3.68 -9.43 -4.40
CA THR A 90 -2.68 -8.65 -5.14
C THR A 90 -3.01 -8.38 -6.62
N ASP A 91 -4.06 -9.00 -7.17
CA ASP A 91 -4.46 -8.83 -8.57
C ASP A 91 -5.18 -7.48 -8.79
N ARG A 92 -4.86 -6.79 -9.89
CA ARG A 92 -5.51 -5.52 -10.29
C ARG A 92 -7.04 -5.59 -10.39
N ARG A 93 -7.63 -6.76 -10.60
CA ARG A 93 -9.08 -6.97 -10.67
C ARG A 93 -9.61 -7.81 -9.50
N ALA A 94 -8.91 -7.81 -8.36
CA ALA A 94 -9.35 -8.47 -7.14
C ALA A 94 -10.71 -7.96 -6.63
N CYS A 95 -11.05 -6.71 -6.96
CA CYS A 95 -12.32 -6.07 -6.64
C CYS A 95 -13.13 -5.77 -7.92
N LYS A 96 -14.33 -6.32 -7.99
CA LYS A 96 -15.29 -6.12 -9.08
C LYS A 96 -16.38 -5.15 -8.62
N GLY A 97 -16.71 -4.19 -9.47
CA GLY A 97 -17.91 -3.39 -9.29
C GLY A 97 -19.05 -4.03 -10.06
N GLU A 98 -20.28 -3.72 -9.66
CA GLU A 98 -21.38 -3.85 -10.62
C GLU A 98 -21.05 -2.91 -11.78
N LYS A 99 -20.86 -3.48 -12.97
CA LYS A 99 -20.79 -2.66 -14.16
C LYS A 99 -22.18 -2.06 -14.32
N LEU A 100 -22.37 -0.78 -14.00
CA LEU A 100 -23.32 0.00 -14.79
C LEU A 100 -22.81 -0.13 -16.22
N HIS A 101 -23.55 -0.86 -17.03
CA HIS A 101 -23.25 -1.07 -18.43
C HIS A 101 -23.03 0.31 -19.05
N HIS A 102 -21.78 0.69 -19.30
CA HIS A 102 -21.52 1.64 -20.36
C HIS A 102 -21.94 0.91 -21.62
N SER A 103 -23.15 1.21 -22.06
CA SER A 103 -23.59 0.99 -23.42
C SER A 103 -22.57 1.66 -24.33
N SER A 104 -21.60 0.87 -24.80
CA SER A 104 -21.07 1.06 -26.13
C SER A 104 -21.82 0.08 -27.03
N SER A 105 -23.13 0.30 -27.16
CA SER A 105 -23.81 0.03 -28.42
C SER A 105 -23.25 1.02 -29.43
N SER A 106 -22.25 0.60 -30.17
CA SER A 106 -21.92 1.19 -31.47
C SER A 106 -21.84 0.04 -32.46
N SER A 107 -23.01 -0.54 -32.69
CA SER A 107 -23.36 -1.09 -33.99
C SER A 107 -24.13 0.02 -34.72
N CYS A 108 -23.51 0.63 -35.71
CA CYS A 108 -24.17 1.21 -36.88
C CYS A 108 -23.41 0.67 -38.08
#